data_AF-A0A3D3W496-F1
#
_entry.id   AF-A0A3D3W496-F1
#
_cell.length_a   1.000
_cell.length_b   1.000
_cell.length_c   1.000
_cell.angle_alpha   90.00
_cell.angle_beta   90.00
_cell.angle_gamma   90.00
#
_symmetry.space_group_name_H-M   'P 1'
#
loop_
_entity.id
_entity.type
_entity.pdbx_description
1 polymer ?
#
loop_
_entity_poly.entity_id
_entity_poly.type
_entity_poly.pdbx_seq_one_letter_code
_entity_poly.pdbx_strand_id
1 'polypeptide(L)'
;PLFHNVVLADEINRTPPKTQAALLEAMQERQVTVGQTIHRLSAPFFVLATQNPIEQEGTYSLPEAQQDRFMFKVFVKYPSFDEERQIARQTTSNFRPEVVPVLSGEQVLQIQSTVRQVPVSDHVINYTLALVRRTRVRQPGTPEWVNEWLGWGAGPRAVQNLLLGAKARALLSGRTSVSVEDIQRLAAPVLRHRITPNFTAISDGITSDSVIQRLIDETPSRESELSSDPALGTILAS
;
A
#
# COMPACT_ATOMS: atom_id res chain seq x y z
N PRO A 1 21.36 -12.57 -2.96
CA PRO A 1 19.89 -12.74 -3.09
C PRO A 1 19.15 -11.55 -3.76
N LEU A 2 19.61 -10.30 -3.61
CA LEU A 2 18.89 -9.12 -4.13
C LEU A 2 19.00 -8.91 -5.66
N PHE A 3 19.91 -9.60 -6.35
CA PHE A 3 20.10 -9.48 -7.80
C PHE A 3 19.08 -10.33 -8.60
N HIS A 4 17.79 -10.07 -8.40
CA HIS A 4 16.68 -10.70 -9.11
C HIS A 4 15.58 -9.68 -9.37
N ASN A 5 14.74 -9.90 -10.39
CA ASN A 5 13.62 -9.00 -10.67
C ASN A 5 12.51 -9.06 -9.62
N VAL A 6 12.29 -10.24 -9.03
CA VAL A 6 11.31 -10.49 -7.96
C VAL A 6 12.05 -11.10 -6.78
N VAL A 7 11.91 -10.48 -5.61
CA VAL A 7 12.50 -10.94 -4.35
C VAL A 7 11.37 -11.18 -3.35
N LEU A 8 11.23 -12.43 -2.91
CA LEU A 8 10.39 -12.80 -1.78
C LEU A 8 11.23 -12.77 -0.50
N ALA A 9 10.96 -11.80 0.36
CA ALA A 9 11.52 -11.69 1.70
C ALA A 9 10.53 -12.35 2.69
N ASP A 10 10.66 -13.65 2.84
CA ASP A 10 9.77 -14.42 3.71
C ASP A 10 10.08 -14.13 5.18
N GLU A 11 9.03 -13.96 5.99
CA GLU A 11 9.06 -13.66 7.43
C GLU A 11 10.07 -12.56 7.79
N ILE A 12 9.94 -11.40 7.13
CA ILE A 12 10.88 -10.27 7.30
C ILE A 12 11.03 -9.85 8.77
N ASN A 13 9.98 -10.04 9.57
CA ASN A 13 9.97 -9.76 11.00
C ASN A 13 10.86 -10.71 11.83
N ARG A 14 11.34 -11.85 11.30
CA ARG A 14 12.29 -12.73 12.00
C ARG A 14 13.75 -12.39 11.72
N THR A 15 13.99 -11.47 10.78
CA THR A 15 15.34 -11.03 10.44
C THR A 15 15.80 -9.90 11.37
N PRO A 16 17.09 -9.84 11.75
CA PRO A 16 17.61 -8.75 12.58
C PRO A 16 17.38 -7.37 11.94
N PRO A 17 17.24 -6.29 12.73
CA PRO A 17 16.97 -4.94 12.22
C PRO A 17 17.98 -4.44 11.16
N LYS A 18 19.25 -4.85 11.26
CA LYS A 18 20.27 -4.50 10.25
C LYS A 18 19.97 -5.12 8.88
N THR A 19 19.49 -6.35 8.84
CA THR A 19 19.11 -7.05 7.61
C THR A 19 17.85 -6.45 7.01
N GLN A 20 16.86 -6.11 7.85
CA GLN A 20 15.66 -5.39 7.42
C GLN A 20 16.04 -4.03 6.79
N ALA A 21 16.90 -3.26 7.45
CA ALA A 21 17.37 -1.97 6.95
C ALA A 21 18.08 -2.10 5.58
N ALA A 22 18.95 -3.09 5.42
CA ALA A 22 19.66 -3.33 4.15
C ALA A 22 18.71 -3.66 2.98
N LEU A 23 17.66 -4.46 3.23
CA LEU A 23 16.63 -4.72 2.21
C LEU A 23 15.87 -3.45 1.83
N LEU A 24 15.49 -2.64 2.83
CA LEU A 24 14.73 -1.40 2.61
C LEU A 24 15.56 -0.31 1.91
N GLU A 25 16.85 -0.26 2.20
CA GLU A 25 17.81 0.58 1.48
C GLU A 25 17.87 0.14 0.01
N ALA A 26 18.03 -1.16 -0.25
CA ALA A 26 18.04 -1.70 -1.61
C ALA A 26 16.73 -1.41 -2.38
N MET A 27 15.59 -1.46 -1.71
CA MET A 27 14.29 -1.09 -2.28
C MET A 27 14.22 0.38 -2.68
N GLN A 28 14.79 1.27 -1.87
CA GLN A 28 14.72 2.71 -2.06
C GLN A 28 15.76 3.21 -3.07
N GLU A 29 17.02 2.81 -2.90
CA GLU A 29 18.17 3.29 -3.66
C GLU A 29 18.40 2.51 -4.96
N ARG A 30 17.77 1.33 -5.12
CA ARG A 30 17.94 0.44 -6.27
C ARG A 30 19.40 0.02 -6.51
N GLN A 31 20.19 0.01 -5.45
CA GLN A 31 21.59 -0.40 -5.44
C GLN A 31 21.95 -1.00 -4.08
N VAL A 32 23.06 -1.73 -4.04
CA VAL A 32 23.64 -2.29 -2.81
C VAL A 32 25.13 -1.97 -2.75
N THR A 33 25.64 -1.67 -1.57
CA THR A 33 27.07 -1.42 -1.34
C THR A 33 27.70 -2.66 -0.72
N VAL A 34 28.73 -3.20 -1.36
CA VAL A 34 29.52 -4.34 -0.85
C VAL A 34 30.97 -3.88 -0.71
N GLY A 35 31.44 -3.74 0.53
CA GLY A 35 32.73 -3.11 0.81
C GLY A 35 32.73 -1.64 0.36
N GLN A 36 33.57 -1.30 -0.61
CA GLN A 36 33.63 0.05 -1.21
C GLN A 36 33.00 0.12 -2.62
N THR A 37 32.36 -0.96 -3.08
CA THR A 37 31.81 -1.05 -4.43
C THR A 37 30.29 -0.99 -4.41
N ILE A 38 29.72 -0.13 -5.26
CA ILE A 38 28.28 0.02 -5.46
C ILE A 38 27.86 -0.88 -6.62
N HIS A 39 26.84 -1.70 -6.39
CA HIS A 39 26.23 -2.58 -7.38
C HIS A 39 24.78 -2.17 -7.62
N ARG A 40 24.42 -1.85 -8.87
CA ARG A 40 23.04 -1.51 -9.24
C ARG A 40 22.18 -2.76 -9.38
N LEU A 41 20.92 -2.68 -8.96
CA LEU A 41 19.95 -3.75 -9.12
C LEU A 41 19.30 -3.67 -10.50
N SER A 42 19.05 -4.83 -11.11
CA SER A 42 18.39 -4.93 -12.41
C SER A 42 16.93 -4.47 -12.33
N ALA A 43 16.46 -3.74 -13.33
CA ALA A 43 15.06 -3.34 -13.46
C ALA A 43 14.29 -4.36 -14.34
N PRO A 44 13.00 -4.64 -14.07
CA PRO A 44 12.24 -4.20 -12.89
C PRO A 44 12.73 -4.88 -11.61
N PHE A 45 12.63 -4.19 -10.47
CA PHE A 45 12.94 -4.75 -9.15
C PHE A 45 11.70 -4.66 -8.26
N PHE A 46 11.18 -5.80 -7.81
CA PHE A 46 9.98 -5.92 -7.01
C PHE A 46 10.26 -6.76 -5.77
N VAL A 47 9.87 -6.24 -4.61
CA VAL A 47 10.02 -6.94 -3.33
C VAL A 47 8.64 -7.26 -2.79
N LEU A 48 8.40 -8.54 -2.52
CA LEU A 48 7.28 -9.03 -1.73
C LEU A 48 7.82 -9.46 -0.38
N ALA A 49 7.31 -8.89 0.71
CA ALA A 49 7.70 -9.28 2.05
C ALA A 49 6.49 -9.85 2.81
N THR A 50 6.69 -10.95 3.51
CA THR A 50 5.65 -11.59 4.34
C THR A 50 5.95 -11.36 5.81
N GLN A 51 4.90 -11.38 6.63
CA GLN A 51 5.01 -11.32 8.09
C GLN A 51 4.04 -12.34 8.65
N ASN A 52 4.53 -13.23 9.51
CA ASN A 52 3.67 -14.14 10.26
C ASN A 52 3.21 -13.44 11.55
N PRO A 53 1.89 -13.22 11.76
CA PRO A 53 1.40 -12.47 12.90
C PRO A 53 1.29 -13.29 14.20
N ILE A 54 1.41 -14.62 14.13
CA ILE A 54 1.13 -15.52 15.26
C ILE A 54 2.36 -15.71 16.15
N GLU A 55 3.53 -15.86 15.54
CA GLU A 55 4.79 -16.08 16.28
C GLU A 55 5.39 -14.76 16.74
N GLN A 56 5.49 -14.56 18.06
CA GLN A 56 6.07 -13.34 18.64
C GLN A 56 7.51 -13.54 19.14
N GLU A 57 7.91 -14.77 19.42
CA GLU A 57 9.25 -15.08 19.91
C GLU A 57 10.31 -14.92 18.81
N GLY A 58 11.39 -14.19 19.11
CA GLY A 58 12.46 -13.93 18.14
C GLY A 58 12.05 -13.01 16.98
N THR A 59 11.00 -12.20 17.15
CA THR A 59 10.57 -11.24 16.11
C THR A 59 10.99 -9.81 16.41
N TYR A 60 11.31 -9.09 15.34
CA TYR A 60 11.65 -7.68 15.29
C TYR A 60 10.60 -6.98 14.42
N SER A 61 9.69 -6.26 15.07
CA SER A 61 8.67 -5.47 14.38
C SER A 61 9.31 -4.40 13.50
N LEU A 62 8.82 -4.25 12.27
CA LEU A 62 9.26 -3.16 11.39
C LEU A 62 8.70 -1.83 11.92
N PRO A 63 9.55 -0.84 12.22
CA PRO A 63 9.09 0.51 12.54
C PRO A 63 8.16 1.07 11.46
N GLU A 64 7.25 1.95 11.84
CA GLU A 64 6.26 2.57 10.94
C GLU A 64 6.94 3.28 9.75
N ALA A 65 8.05 3.97 10.02
CA ALA A 65 8.87 4.62 8.99
C ALA A 65 9.45 3.62 7.95
N GLN A 66 9.65 2.36 8.35
CA GLN A 66 10.07 1.29 7.45
C GLN A 66 8.89 0.72 6.67
N GLN A 67 7.76 0.47 7.34
CA GLN A 67 6.53 0.00 6.70
C GLN A 67 6.05 0.98 5.61
N ASP A 68 6.21 2.28 5.82
CA ASP A 68 5.81 3.32 4.84
C ASP A 68 6.50 3.19 3.47
N ARG A 69 7.64 2.49 3.39
CA ARG A 69 8.33 2.20 2.11
C ARG A 69 7.61 1.15 1.26
N PHE A 70 6.72 0.35 1.85
CA PHE A 70 5.90 -0.60 1.10
C PHE A 70 4.66 0.09 0.53
N MET A 71 4.40 -0.10 -0.76
CA MET A 71 3.22 0.49 -1.41
C MET A 71 1.93 -0.01 -0.77
N PHE A 72 1.79 -1.34 -0.62
CA PHE A 72 0.63 -2.01 -0.06
C PHE A 72 0.98 -2.91 1.12
N LYS A 73 0.05 -3.03 2.07
CA LYS A 73 -0.03 -4.11 3.05
C LYS A 73 -1.29 -4.93 2.75
N VAL A 74 -1.12 -6.19 2.41
CA VAL A 74 -2.23 -7.08 2.03
C VAL A 74 -2.38 -8.15 3.09
N PHE A 75 -3.61 -8.38 3.55
CA PHE A 75 -3.91 -9.50 4.44
C PHE A 75 -4.35 -10.69 3.60
N VAL A 76 -3.58 -11.76 3.67
CA VAL A 76 -3.90 -13.04 3.04
C VAL A 76 -4.76 -13.82 4.02
N LYS A 77 -5.98 -14.17 3.60
CA LYS A 77 -6.89 -15.03 4.37
C LYS A 77 -6.76 -16.47 3.87
N TYR A 78 -7.25 -17.42 4.67
CA TYR A 78 -7.44 -18.78 4.18
C TYR A 78 -8.36 -18.78 2.95
N PRO A 79 -8.10 -19.67 1.97
CA PRO A 79 -8.99 -19.85 0.84
C PRO A 79 -10.37 -20.32 1.31
N SER A 80 -11.39 -20.05 0.50
CA SER A 80 -12.68 -20.71 0.64
C SER A 80 -12.56 -22.22 0.40
N PHE A 81 -13.56 -22.99 0.84
CA PHE A 81 -13.59 -24.43 0.63
C PHE A 81 -13.43 -24.81 -0.86
N ASP A 82 -14.07 -24.10 -1.78
CA ASP A 82 -14.00 -24.39 -3.21
C ASP A 82 -12.62 -24.08 -3.80
N GLU A 83 -12.02 -22.95 -3.40
CA GLU A 83 -10.65 -22.59 -3.77
C GLU A 83 -9.65 -23.62 -3.22
N GLU A 84 -9.79 -24.01 -1.95
CA GLU A 84 -8.92 -25.01 -1.32
C GLU A 84 -9.04 -26.37 -1.98
N ARG A 85 -10.27 -26.80 -2.29
CA ARG A 85 -10.53 -28.03 -3.04
C ARG A 85 -9.91 -27.99 -4.43
N GLN A 86 -9.95 -26.84 -5.12
CA GLN A 86 -9.31 -26.68 -6.41
C GLN A 86 -7.78 -26.73 -6.29
N ILE A 87 -7.20 -26.03 -5.30
CA ILE A 87 -5.76 -26.05 -5.01
C ILE A 87 -5.32 -27.50 -4.77
N ALA A 88 -6.01 -28.22 -3.87
CA ALA A 88 -5.70 -29.61 -3.56
C ALA A 88 -5.69 -30.49 -4.83
N ARG A 89 -6.68 -30.34 -5.71
CA ARG A 89 -6.74 -31.09 -6.98
C ARG A 89 -5.59 -30.77 -7.92
N GLN A 90 -5.23 -29.50 -8.04
CA GLN A 90 -4.19 -29.06 -8.97
C GLN A 90 -2.79 -29.46 -8.47
N THR A 91 -2.51 -29.25 -7.17
CA THR A 91 -1.17 -29.45 -6.60
C THR A 91 -0.83 -30.91 -6.29
N THR A 92 -1.84 -31.76 -6.08
CA THR A 92 -1.64 -33.21 -5.84
C THR A 92 -1.70 -34.05 -7.12
N SER A 93 -1.94 -33.41 -8.27
CA SER A 93 -1.86 -34.07 -9.57
C SER A 93 -0.40 -34.11 -10.06
N ASN A 94 -0.06 -35.10 -10.89
CA ASN A 94 1.23 -35.14 -11.59
C ASN A 94 1.32 -34.12 -12.74
N PHE A 95 0.28 -33.31 -12.96
CA PHE A 95 0.25 -32.32 -14.01
C PHE A 95 1.09 -31.11 -13.61
N ARG A 96 2.18 -30.87 -14.35
CA ARG A 96 2.97 -29.65 -14.26
C ARG A 96 2.59 -28.76 -15.44
N PRO A 97 1.91 -27.61 -15.21
CA PRO A 97 1.59 -26.71 -16.30
C PRO A 97 2.87 -26.14 -16.90
N GLU A 98 2.94 -26.13 -18.22
CA GLU A 98 4.00 -25.43 -18.94
C GLU A 98 3.73 -23.92 -18.86
N VAL A 99 4.69 -23.19 -18.30
CA VAL A 99 4.57 -21.73 -18.14
C VAL A 99 5.14 -21.06 -19.38
N VAL A 100 4.28 -20.42 -20.17
CA VAL A 100 4.67 -19.65 -21.35
C VAL A 100 4.90 -18.18 -20.95
N PRO A 101 6.10 -17.62 -21.17
CA PRO A 101 6.35 -16.20 -20.91
C PRO A 101 5.49 -15.32 -21.82
N VAL A 102 4.71 -14.41 -21.21
CA VAL A 102 3.83 -13.47 -21.94
C VAL A 102 4.38 -12.03 -22.00
N LEU A 103 5.35 -11.70 -21.13
CA LEU A 103 5.96 -10.38 -21.04
C LEU A 103 7.47 -10.50 -20.76
N SER A 104 8.25 -9.61 -21.37
CA SER A 104 9.65 -9.35 -21.03
C SER A 104 9.78 -8.29 -19.93
N GLY A 105 10.95 -8.21 -19.29
CA GLY A 105 11.23 -7.16 -18.31
C GLY A 105 11.10 -5.75 -18.90
N GLU A 106 11.52 -5.55 -20.15
CA GLU A 106 11.40 -4.27 -20.87
C GLU A 106 9.93 -3.89 -21.11
N GLN A 107 9.09 -4.87 -21.48
CA GLN A 107 7.65 -4.64 -21.63
C GLN A 107 7.00 -4.26 -20.30
N VAL A 108 7.42 -4.86 -19.19
CA VAL A 108 6.96 -4.45 -17.84
C VAL A 108 7.33 -3.00 -17.54
N LEU A 109 8.54 -2.56 -17.90
CA LEU A 109 8.97 -1.17 -17.72
C LEU A 109 8.18 -0.20 -18.60
N GLN A 110 7.86 -0.60 -19.84
CA GLN A 110 6.98 0.17 -20.72
C GLN A 110 5.59 0.34 -20.10
N ILE A 111 5.00 -0.74 -19.58
CA ILE A 111 3.70 -0.70 -18.87
C ILE A 111 3.77 0.25 -17.66
N GLN A 112 4.84 0.18 -16.86
CA GLN A 112 5.03 1.10 -15.73
C GLN A 112 5.10 2.57 -16.16
N SER A 113 5.72 2.86 -17.31
CA SER A 113 5.72 4.20 -17.92
C SER A 113 4.30 4.62 -18.34
N THR A 114 3.54 3.74 -19.00
CA THR A 114 2.14 3.98 -19.38
C THR A 114 1.26 4.28 -18.18
N VAL A 115 1.40 3.54 -17.07
CA VAL A 115 0.66 3.81 -15.82
C VAL A 115 0.87 5.25 -15.36
N ARG A 116 2.08 5.81 -15.46
CA ARG A 116 2.35 7.19 -15.02
C ARG A 116 1.65 8.25 -15.88
N GLN A 117 1.44 7.95 -17.16
CA GLN A 117 0.82 8.85 -18.14
C GLN A 117 -0.71 8.95 -18.00
N VAL A 118 -1.36 8.03 -17.28
CA VAL A 118 -2.81 8.08 -17.05
C VAL A 118 -3.20 9.41 -16.39
N PRO A 119 -4.11 10.19 -17.01
CA PRO A 119 -4.54 11.46 -16.44
C PRO A 119 -5.37 11.26 -15.17
N VAL A 120 -5.28 12.23 -14.27
CA VAL A 120 -6.08 12.31 -13.05
C VAL A 120 -6.63 13.72 -12.98
N SER A 121 -7.95 13.86 -12.88
CA SER A 121 -8.61 15.15 -12.69
C SER A 121 -8.32 15.74 -11.32
N ASP A 122 -8.34 17.06 -11.20
CA ASP A 122 -8.17 17.77 -9.92
C ASP A 122 -9.15 17.30 -8.85
N HIS A 123 -10.41 16.98 -9.22
CA HIS A 123 -11.38 16.38 -8.32
C HIS A 123 -10.85 15.14 -7.58
N VAL A 124 -10.27 14.18 -8.32
CA VAL A 124 -9.74 12.93 -7.75
C VAL A 124 -8.49 13.20 -6.90
N ILE A 125 -7.66 14.16 -7.30
CA ILE A 125 -6.50 14.60 -6.52
C ILE A 125 -6.97 15.20 -5.18
N ASN A 126 -7.94 16.11 -5.22
CA ASN A 126 -8.53 16.77 -4.06
C ASN A 126 -9.21 15.77 -3.14
N TYR A 127 -9.97 14.81 -3.67
CA TYR A 127 -10.53 13.70 -2.90
C TYR A 127 -9.44 12.88 -2.20
N THR A 128 -8.36 12.54 -2.91
CA THR A 128 -7.24 11.78 -2.34
C THR A 128 -6.54 12.57 -1.23
N LEU A 129 -6.34 13.87 -1.43
CA LEU A 129 -5.78 14.77 -0.43
C LEU A 129 -6.69 14.88 0.80
N ALA A 130 -7.98 15.10 0.61
CA ALA A 130 -8.97 15.15 1.69
C ALA A 130 -8.92 13.86 2.52
N LEU A 131 -8.99 12.70 1.87
CA LEU A 131 -8.96 11.40 2.53
C LEU A 131 -7.68 11.20 3.36
N VAL A 132 -6.51 11.46 2.77
CA VAL A 132 -5.22 11.24 3.44
C VAL A 132 -4.99 12.26 4.56
N ARG A 133 -5.26 13.54 4.31
CA ARG A 133 -4.98 14.60 5.28
C ARG A 133 -5.88 14.53 6.50
N ARG A 134 -7.13 14.07 6.34
CA ARG A 134 -8.04 13.78 7.47
C ARG A 134 -7.52 12.72 8.44
N THR A 135 -6.50 11.93 8.08
CA THR A 135 -5.87 10.98 9.01
C THR A 135 -4.88 11.66 9.96
N ARG A 136 -4.46 12.90 9.69
CA ARG A 136 -3.37 13.57 10.42
C ARG A 136 -3.90 14.18 11.70
N VAL A 137 -3.51 13.58 12.82
CA VAL A 137 -3.92 14.00 14.16
C VAL A 137 -3.55 15.47 14.43
N ARG A 138 -4.46 16.18 15.11
CA ARG A 138 -4.33 17.58 15.57
C ARG A 138 -4.05 18.59 14.46
N GLN A 139 -4.42 18.27 13.21
CA GLN A 139 -4.37 19.23 12.11
C GLN A 139 -5.73 19.91 11.90
N PRO A 140 -5.76 21.15 11.37
CA PRO A 140 -7.00 21.83 11.02
C PRO A 140 -7.88 21.00 10.08
N GLY A 141 -9.17 20.90 10.42
CA GLY A 141 -10.17 20.14 9.64
C GLY A 141 -10.12 18.61 9.84
N THR A 142 -9.19 18.07 10.63
CA THR A 142 -9.22 16.67 11.04
C THR A 142 -10.44 16.42 11.96
N PRO A 143 -11.30 15.42 11.67
CA PRO A 143 -12.44 15.09 12.50
C PRO A 143 -12.05 14.78 13.95
N GLU A 144 -12.89 15.17 14.91
CA GLU A 144 -12.60 14.99 16.34
C GLU A 144 -12.35 13.51 16.70
N TRP A 145 -13.20 12.62 16.19
CA TRP A 145 -13.04 11.18 16.40
C TRP A 145 -11.70 10.63 15.87
N VAL A 146 -11.10 11.25 14.84
CA VAL A 146 -9.76 10.85 14.37
C VAL A 146 -8.70 11.23 15.39
N ASN A 147 -8.83 12.39 16.03
CA ASN A 147 -7.92 12.82 17.10
C ASN A 147 -8.07 11.93 18.36
N GLU A 148 -9.27 11.40 18.59
CA GLU A 148 -9.54 10.46 19.68
C GLU A 148 -9.06 9.04 19.37
N TRP A 149 -9.09 8.61 18.10
CA TRP A 149 -8.81 7.21 17.75
C TRP A 149 -7.38 6.96 17.25
N LEU A 150 -6.75 7.93 16.58
CA LEU A 150 -5.41 7.77 16.01
C LEU A 150 -4.33 8.38 16.91
N GLY A 151 -3.19 7.70 16.99
CA GLY A 151 -1.94 8.27 17.50
C GLY A 151 -1.06 8.83 16.39
N TRP A 152 -1.18 8.31 15.17
CA TRP A 152 -0.38 8.74 14.02
C TRP A 152 -1.17 8.59 12.70
N GLY A 153 -0.94 9.54 11.78
CA GLY A 153 -1.63 9.65 10.50
C GLY A 153 -0.72 9.47 9.28
N ALA A 154 -1.33 9.36 8.11
CA ALA A 154 -0.62 9.06 6.87
C ALA A 154 0.12 10.27 6.28
N GLY A 155 1.34 10.00 5.80
CA GLY A 155 2.21 10.97 5.14
C GLY A 155 1.97 11.14 3.63
N PRO A 156 2.79 11.96 2.95
CA PRO A 156 2.64 12.27 1.52
C PRO A 156 2.73 11.03 0.60
N ARG A 157 3.49 10.01 1.00
CA ARG A 157 3.62 8.76 0.23
C ARG A 157 2.29 8.03 0.08
N ALA A 158 1.36 8.18 1.03
CA ALA A 158 0.02 7.62 0.89
C ALA A 158 -0.72 8.19 -0.32
N VAL A 159 -0.67 9.52 -0.52
CA VAL A 159 -1.27 10.19 -1.69
C VAL A 159 -0.66 9.66 -2.98
N GLN A 160 0.68 9.61 -3.04
CA GLN A 160 1.40 9.14 -4.21
C GLN A 160 1.04 7.69 -4.56
N ASN A 161 0.99 6.81 -3.57
CA ASN A 161 0.69 5.39 -3.76
C ASN A 161 -0.79 5.14 -4.10
N LEU A 162 -1.72 5.91 -3.52
CA LEU A 162 -3.12 5.86 -3.92
C LEU A 162 -3.29 6.26 -5.38
N LEU A 163 -2.72 7.39 -5.79
CA LEU A 163 -2.82 7.86 -7.18
C LEU A 163 -2.16 6.89 -8.17
N LEU A 164 -0.93 6.43 -7.91
CA LEU A 164 -0.24 5.48 -8.78
C LEU A 164 -0.97 4.14 -8.86
N GLY A 165 -1.45 3.62 -7.74
CA GLY A 165 -2.24 2.40 -7.70
C GLY A 165 -3.56 2.55 -8.45
N ALA A 166 -4.23 3.69 -8.31
CA ALA A 166 -5.50 3.98 -8.96
C ALA A 166 -5.35 4.12 -10.48
N LYS A 167 -4.25 4.73 -10.95
CA LYS A 167 -3.89 4.74 -12.38
C LYS A 167 -3.70 3.32 -12.93
N ALA A 168 -2.97 2.47 -12.21
CA ALA A 168 -2.79 1.08 -12.60
C ALA A 168 -4.12 0.31 -12.62
N ARG A 169 -4.96 0.51 -11.60
CA ARG A 169 -6.29 -0.11 -11.49
C ARG A 169 -7.23 0.31 -12.62
N ALA A 170 -7.23 1.59 -12.99
CA ALA A 170 -8.03 2.09 -14.10
C ALA A 170 -7.65 1.37 -15.41
N LEU A 171 -6.35 1.28 -15.71
CA LEU A 171 -5.86 0.57 -16.90
C LEU A 171 -6.20 -0.92 -16.88
N LEU A 172 -6.03 -1.60 -15.74
CA LEU A 172 -6.41 -3.01 -15.58
C LEU A 172 -7.92 -3.23 -15.75
N SER A 173 -8.72 -2.20 -15.54
CA SER A 173 -10.17 -2.20 -15.76
C SER A 173 -10.56 -1.73 -17.17
N GLY A 174 -9.60 -1.53 -18.07
CA GLY A 174 -9.83 -1.04 -19.43
C GLY A 174 -10.18 0.45 -19.54
N ARG A 175 -10.05 1.22 -18.45
CA ARG A 175 -10.33 2.66 -18.40
C ARG A 175 -9.05 3.47 -18.58
N THR A 176 -9.17 4.61 -19.25
CA THR A 176 -8.06 5.55 -19.51
C THR A 176 -8.02 6.72 -18.54
N SER A 177 -8.91 6.77 -17.55
CA SER A 177 -8.95 7.80 -16.52
C SER A 177 -9.27 7.21 -15.15
N VAL A 178 -8.74 7.85 -14.11
CA VAL A 178 -8.94 7.46 -12.71
C VAL A 178 -10.26 8.01 -12.19
N SER A 179 -10.95 7.22 -11.38
CA SER A 179 -12.16 7.62 -10.66
C SER A 179 -11.93 7.65 -9.14
N VAL A 180 -12.83 8.30 -8.41
CA VAL A 180 -12.82 8.26 -6.92
C VAL A 180 -12.96 6.83 -6.40
N GLU A 181 -13.72 5.98 -7.08
CA GLU A 181 -13.87 4.57 -6.70
C GLU A 181 -12.52 3.84 -6.69
N ASP A 182 -11.62 4.13 -7.63
CA ASP A 182 -10.28 3.52 -7.65
C ASP A 182 -9.48 3.85 -6.39
N ILE A 183 -9.60 5.10 -5.89
CA ILE A 183 -8.98 5.54 -4.64
C ILE A 183 -9.59 4.81 -3.46
N GLN A 184 -10.92 4.72 -3.39
CA GLN A 184 -11.63 4.04 -2.31
C GLN A 184 -11.26 2.55 -2.22
N ARG A 185 -11.18 1.85 -3.36
CA ARG A 185 -10.80 0.41 -3.39
C ARG A 185 -9.36 0.17 -2.94
N LEU A 186 -8.48 1.15 -3.11
CA LEU A 186 -7.07 1.05 -2.72
C LEU A 186 -6.75 1.69 -1.37
N ALA A 187 -7.71 2.39 -0.77
CA ALA A 187 -7.56 3.07 0.51
C ALA A 187 -7.08 2.12 1.60
N ALA A 188 -7.74 0.99 1.78
CA ALA A 188 -7.39 0.03 2.84
C ALA A 188 -5.96 -0.54 2.68
N PRO A 189 -5.55 -1.15 1.55
CA PRO A 189 -4.21 -1.70 1.41
C PRO A 189 -3.09 -0.65 1.41
N VAL A 190 -3.37 0.62 1.08
CA VAL A 190 -2.37 1.71 1.13
C VAL A 190 -2.29 2.33 2.53
N LEU A 191 -3.41 2.55 3.21
CA LEU A 191 -3.43 3.36 4.43
C LEU A 191 -3.25 2.55 5.71
N ARG A 192 -3.58 1.26 5.74
CA ARG A 192 -3.63 0.47 6.99
C ARG A 192 -2.33 0.37 7.77
N HIS A 193 -1.19 0.47 7.10
CA HIS A 193 0.15 0.51 7.71
C HIS A 193 0.74 1.91 7.82
N ARG A 194 -0.06 2.93 7.47
CA ARG A 194 0.31 4.36 7.52
C ARG A 194 -0.50 5.14 8.54
N ILE A 195 -1.48 4.49 9.19
CA ILE A 195 -2.24 5.03 10.31
C ILE A 195 -2.15 4.05 11.47
N THR A 196 -2.04 4.60 12.67
CA THR A 196 -1.89 3.81 13.89
C THR A 196 -2.95 4.23 14.91
N PRO A 197 -3.96 3.38 15.17
CA PRO A 197 -4.88 3.57 16.27
C PRO A 197 -4.12 3.66 17.60
N ASN A 198 -4.58 4.50 18.52
CA ASN A 198 -4.00 4.60 19.86
C ASN A 198 -4.49 3.46 20.77
N PHE A 199 -3.88 3.34 21.95
CA PHE A 199 -4.15 2.23 22.88
C PHE A 199 -5.62 2.14 23.31
N THR A 200 -6.26 3.28 23.55
CA THR A 200 -7.68 3.34 23.93
C THR A 200 -8.55 2.80 22.80
N ALA A 201 -8.35 3.28 21.57
CA ALA A 201 -9.09 2.83 20.40
C ALA A 201 -8.90 1.33 20.13
N ILE A 202 -7.67 0.81 20.29
CA ILE A 202 -7.39 -0.62 20.14
C ILE A 202 -8.17 -1.43 21.20
N SER A 203 -8.23 -0.94 22.44
CA SER A 203 -8.98 -1.60 23.53
C SER A 203 -10.49 -1.65 23.24
N ASP A 204 -11.01 -0.65 22.53
CA ASP A 204 -12.40 -0.58 22.07
C ASP A 204 -12.65 -1.37 20.76
N GLY A 205 -11.65 -2.09 20.26
CA GLY A 205 -11.75 -2.91 19.04
C GLY A 205 -11.67 -2.12 17.73
N ILE A 206 -11.28 -0.84 17.78
CA ILE A 206 -11.08 -0.01 16.58
C ILE A 206 -9.80 -0.44 15.87
N THR A 207 -9.94 -0.73 14.58
CA THR A 207 -8.84 -1.14 13.69
C THR A 207 -8.54 -0.07 12.66
N SER A 208 -7.32 -0.07 12.08
CA SER A 208 -6.99 0.81 10.96
C SER A 208 -7.98 0.66 9.79
N ASP A 209 -8.42 -0.56 9.48
CA ASP A 209 -9.41 -0.80 8.42
C ASP A 209 -10.78 -0.16 8.76
N SER A 210 -11.22 -0.19 10.03
CA SER A 210 -12.46 0.48 10.45
C SER A 210 -12.36 2.02 10.35
N VAL A 211 -11.21 2.59 10.70
CA VAL A 211 -10.95 4.04 10.55
C VAL A 211 -10.98 4.43 9.08
N ILE A 212 -10.34 3.64 8.21
CA ILE A 212 -10.29 3.90 6.77
C ILE A 212 -11.68 3.82 6.16
N GLN A 213 -12.47 2.82 6.53
CA GLN A 213 -13.84 2.67 6.03
C GLN A 213 -14.69 3.89 6.42
N ARG A 214 -14.65 4.29 7.69
CA ARG A 214 -15.38 5.47 8.16
C ARG A 214 -14.94 6.75 7.46
N LEU A 215 -13.64 6.92 7.22
CA LEU A 215 -13.11 8.07 6.45
C LEU A 215 -13.62 8.08 5.00
N ILE A 216 -13.73 6.92 4.35
CA ILE A 216 -14.30 6.82 3.00
C ILE A 216 -15.78 7.23 3.02
N ASP A 217 -16.54 6.70 3.97
CA ASP A 217 -17.99 6.95 4.06
C ASP A 217 -18.30 8.43 4.38
N GLU A 218 -17.46 9.07 5.20
CA GLU A 218 -17.59 10.49 5.56
C GLU A 218 -16.92 11.45 4.58
N THR A 219 -16.19 10.98 3.55
CA THR A 219 -15.56 11.88 2.56
C THR A 219 -16.45 11.99 1.32
N PRO A 220 -17.00 13.16 1.00
CA PRO A 220 -17.87 13.34 -0.16
C PRO A 220 -17.16 12.95 -1.45
N SER A 221 -17.82 12.11 -2.27
CA SER A 221 -17.27 11.62 -3.52
C SER A 221 -17.51 12.54 -4.72
N ARG A 222 -18.43 13.52 -4.57
CA ARG A 222 -18.75 14.51 -5.60
C ARG A 222 -17.96 15.79 -5.40
N GLU A 223 -17.50 16.37 -6.50
CA GLU A 223 -16.68 17.59 -6.48
C GLU A 223 -17.39 18.77 -5.81
N SER A 224 -18.66 18.98 -6.16
CA SER A 224 -19.48 20.05 -5.59
C SER A 224 -19.61 19.95 -4.06
N GLU A 225 -19.76 18.73 -3.55
CA GLU A 225 -19.91 18.47 -2.11
C GLU A 225 -18.55 18.67 -1.41
N LEU A 226 -17.47 18.16 -2.01
CA LEU A 226 -16.11 18.28 -1.48
C LEU A 226 -15.62 19.74 -1.41
N SER A 227 -15.94 20.56 -2.42
CA SER A 227 -15.61 21.99 -2.42
C SER A 227 -16.48 22.81 -1.47
N SER A 228 -17.69 22.34 -1.14
CA SER A 228 -18.61 23.05 -0.23
C SER A 228 -18.40 22.73 1.25
N ASP A 229 -17.66 21.65 1.57
CA ASP A 229 -17.41 21.22 2.94
C ASP A 229 -16.38 22.15 3.62
N PRO A 230 -16.76 22.90 4.68
CA PRO A 230 -15.87 23.84 5.35
C PRO A 230 -14.64 23.17 5.99
N ALA A 231 -14.79 21.95 6.51
CA ALA A 231 -13.68 21.23 7.13
C ALA A 231 -12.66 20.79 6.08
N LEU A 232 -13.14 20.35 4.90
CA LEU A 232 -12.26 20.00 3.78
C LEU A 232 -11.62 21.23 3.13
N GLY A 233 -12.33 22.35 3.07
CA GLY A 233 -11.77 23.63 2.62
C GLY A 233 -10.53 24.04 3.42
N THR A 234 -10.59 23.93 4.76
CA THR A 234 -9.44 24.20 5.63
C THR A 234 -8.29 23.21 5.40
N ILE A 235 -8.61 21.93 5.14
CA ILE A 235 -7.61 20.89 4.86
C ILE A 235 -6.88 21.15 3.54
N LEU A 236 -7.60 21.57 2.51
CA LEU A 236 -7.04 21.78 1.17
C LEU A 236 -6.31 23.13 1.04
N ALA A 237 -6.65 24.10 1.87
CA ALA A 237 -6.00 25.42 1.92
C ALA A 237 -4.70 25.47 2.77
N SER A 238 -4.36 24.40 3.50
CA SER A 238 -3.22 24.32 4.44
C SER A 238 -2.08 23.42 3.97
#